data_AF-A0A0D3LC44-F1
#
_entry.id   AF-A0A0D3LC44-F1
#
_cell.length_a   1.000
_cell.length_b   1.000
_cell.length_c   1.000
_cell.angle_alpha   90.00
_cell.angle_beta   90.00
_cell.angle_gamma   90.00
#
_symmetry.space_group_name_H-M   'P 1'
#
loop_
_entity.id
_entity.type
_entity.pdbx_description
1 polymer ?
#
loop_
_entity_poly.entity_id
_entity_poly.type
_entity_poly.pdbx_seq_one_letter_code
_entity_poly.pdbx_strand_id
1 'polypeptide(L)'
;MGIIIKNKKHYYTRFPIWLSLILLFLLSPVLIGFIGAWITELITSEPCHEGNCIWMVLPWLTIITLPVGGIILLIYVVIILLDTVKLMTKTTATHQQDY
;
A
#
# COMPACT_ATOMS: atom_id res chain seq x y z
N MET A 1 20.84 9.43 -9.42
CA MET A 1 19.84 10.08 -8.54
C MET A 1 18.79 9.04 -8.16
N GLY A 2 18.40 8.91 -6.89
CA GLY A 2 17.29 8.01 -6.51
C GLY A 2 15.96 8.49 -7.09
N ILE A 3 15.09 7.55 -7.45
CA ILE A 3 13.81 7.85 -8.14
C ILE A 3 12.81 8.45 -7.14
N ILE A 4 12.68 7.85 -5.95
CA ILE A 4 11.75 8.27 -4.89
C ILE A 4 12.53 8.90 -3.72
N ILE A 5 13.67 8.30 -3.36
CA ILE A 5 14.47 8.71 -2.20
C ILE A 5 15.75 9.37 -2.66
N LYS A 6 15.79 10.71 -2.52
CA LYS A 6 16.98 11.51 -2.83
C LYS A 6 17.84 11.81 -1.60
N ASN A 7 17.21 11.91 -0.42
CA ASN A 7 17.83 12.28 0.86
C ASN A 7 17.28 11.40 2.00
N LYS A 8 18.02 11.26 3.11
CA LYS A 8 17.58 10.51 4.30
C LYS A 8 16.21 10.98 4.82
N LYS A 9 15.90 12.29 4.78
CA LYS A 9 14.58 12.82 5.17
C LYS A 9 13.43 12.37 4.26
N HIS A 10 13.71 12.11 2.97
CA HIS A 10 12.68 11.66 2.02
C HIS A 10 12.29 10.21 2.27
N TYR A 11 13.21 9.40 2.81
CA TYR A 11 12.92 8.04 3.24
C TYR A 11 11.80 8.07 4.29
N TYR A 12 12.01 8.78 5.40
CA TYR A 12 11.07 8.80 6.52
C TYR A 12 9.72 9.46 6.22
N THR A 13 9.65 10.35 5.24
CA THR A 13 8.39 11.03 4.89
C THR A 13 7.65 10.32 3.77
N ARG A 14 8.33 9.99 2.66
CA ARG A 14 7.67 9.46 1.46
C ARG A 14 7.41 7.96 1.56
N PHE A 15 8.26 7.22 2.26
CA PHE A 15 8.07 5.79 2.44
C PHE A 15 6.73 5.44 3.11
N PRO A 16 6.44 5.93 4.33
CA PRO A 16 5.20 5.57 5.01
C PRO A 16 3.97 6.12 4.29
N ILE A 17 4.05 7.29 3.65
CA ILE A 17 2.92 7.88 2.92
C ILE A 17 2.51 6.99 1.75
N TRP A 18 3.45 6.64 0.86
CA TRP A 18 3.14 5.81 -0.30
C TRP A 18 2.76 4.39 0.10
N LEU A 19 3.42 3.81 1.11
CA LEU A 19 3.03 2.51 1.65
C LEU A 19 1.59 2.53 2.17
N SER A 20 1.21 3.56 2.93
CA SER A 20 -0.15 3.70 3.45
C SER A 20 -1.18 3.83 2.33
N LEU A 21 -0.89 4.60 1.28
CA LEU A 21 -1.77 4.75 0.13
C LEU A 21 -1.96 3.43 -0.62
N ILE A 22 -0.88 2.68 -0.84
CA ILE A 22 -0.95 1.37 -1.51
C ILE A 22 -1.77 0.39 -0.67
N LEU A 23 -1.55 0.34 0.65
CA LEU A 23 -2.31 -0.54 1.54
C LEU A 23 -3.79 -0.15 1.61
N LEU A 24 -4.10 1.15 1.67
CA LEU A 24 -5.47 1.65 1.66
C LEU A 24 -6.18 1.27 0.36
N PHE A 25 -5.49 1.36 -0.78
CA PHE A 25 -6.02 0.90 -2.06
C PHE A 25 -6.25 -0.62 -2.08
N LEU A 26 -5.29 -1.41 -1.58
CA LEU A 26 -5.38 -2.87 -1.50
C LEU A 26 -6.55 -3.34 -0.64
N LEU A 27 -6.79 -2.66 0.47
CA LEU A 27 -7.85 -2.96 1.44
C LEU A 27 -9.17 -2.23 1.13
N SER A 28 -9.20 -1.36 0.13
CA SER A 28 -10.38 -0.59 -0.24
C SER A 28 -11.64 -1.43 -0.46
N PRO A 29 -11.58 -2.63 -1.08
CA PRO A 29 -12.78 -3.42 -1.27
C PRO A 29 -13.34 -3.86 0.08
N VAL A 30 -12.48 -4.29 1.01
CA VAL A 30 -12.89 -4.74 2.35
C VAL A 30 -13.51 -3.59 3.14
N LEU A 31 -12.92 -2.41 3.07
CA LEU A 31 -13.45 -1.21 3.71
C LEU A 31 -14.84 -0.85 3.16
N ILE A 32 -14.99 -0.86 1.83
CA ILE A 32 -16.27 -0.58 1.16
C ILE A 32 -17.30 -1.65 1.50
N GLY A 33 -16.93 -2.92 1.51
CA GLY A 33 -17.82 -4.03 1.86
C GLY A 33 -18.31 -3.97 3.29
N PHE A 34 -17.41 -3.68 4.24
CA PHE A 34 -17.76 -3.55 5.65
C PHE A 34 -18.71 -2.38 5.87
N ILE A 35 -18.39 -1.21 5.32
CA ILE A 35 -19.23 -0.01 5.46
C ILE A 35 -20.57 -0.22 4.75
N GLY A 36 -20.57 -0.81 3.55
CA GLY A 36 -21.79 -1.11 2.80
C GLY A 36 -22.72 -2.06 3.55
N ALA A 37 -22.19 -3.18 4.04
CA ALA A 37 -22.95 -4.16 4.83
C ALA A 37 -23.59 -3.51 6.07
N TRP A 38 -22.80 -2.72 6.81
CA TRP A 38 -23.27 -2.02 8.00
C TRP A 38 -24.37 -0.99 7.69
N ILE A 39 -24.23 -0.22 6.60
CA ILE A 39 -25.25 0.74 6.16
C ILE A 39 -26.52 0.01 5.72
N THR A 40 -26.41 -1.10 5.00
CA THR A 40 -27.58 -1.86 4.54
C THR A 40 -28.35 -2.42 5.73
N GLU A 41 -27.66 -3.07 6.67
CA GLU A 41 -28.29 -3.60 7.89
C GLU A 41 -28.99 -2.50 8.70
N LEU A 42 -28.37 -1.32 8.80
CA LEU A 42 -28.95 -0.15 9.48
C LEU A 42 -30.26 0.34 8.82
N ILE A 43 -30.36 0.25 7.49
CA ILE A 43 -31.52 0.76 6.73
C ILE A 43 -32.62 -0.30 6.62
N THR A 44 -32.27 -1.55 6.33
CA THR A 44 -33.25 -2.63 6.07
C THR A 44 -33.67 -3.37 7.34
N SER A 45 -32.91 -3.26 8.43
CA SER A 45 -33.04 -4.11 9.63
C SER A 45 -32.91 -5.61 9.32
N GLU A 46 -32.37 -5.96 8.16
CA GLU A 46 -32.13 -7.34 7.76
C GLU A 46 -30.66 -7.69 8.01
N PRO A 47 -30.39 -8.81 8.69
CA PRO A 47 -29.03 -9.24 8.94
C PRO A 47 -28.33 -9.67 7.65
N CYS A 48 -27.02 -9.88 7.76
CA CYS A 48 -26.15 -10.36 6.68
C CYS A 48 -26.80 -11.51 5.88
N HIS A 49 -27.11 -11.28 4.60
CA HIS A 49 -27.53 -12.33 3.66
C HIS A 49 -26.73 -12.23 2.35
N GLU A 50 -26.90 -13.19 1.44
CA GLU A 50 -26.06 -13.38 0.24
C GLU A 50 -25.77 -12.10 -0.57
N GLY A 51 -26.64 -11.09 -0.50
CA GLY A 51 -26.55 -9.82 -1.23
C GLY A 51 -25.98 -8.61 -0.47
N ASN A 52 -25.87 -8.64 0.87
CA ASN A 52 -25.36 -7.50 1.65
C ASN A 52 -24.13 -7.83 2.52
N CYS A 53 -23.65 -9.07 2.48
CA CYS A 53 -22.54 -9.52 3.30
C CYS A 53 -21.18 -9.03 2.79
N ILE A 54 -20.26 -8.75 3.73
CA ILE A 54 -18.86 -8.39 3.43
C ILE A 54 -18.16 -9.41 2.53
N TRP A 55 -18.57 -10.68 2.58
CA TRP A 55 -18.03 -11.76 1.76
C TRP A 55 -18.19 -11.53 0.24
N MET A 56 -19.18 -10.73 -0.18
CA MET A 56 -19.36 -10.38 -1.59
C MET A 56 -18.18 -9.62 -2.20
N VAL A 57 -17.32 -9.06 -1.35
CA VAL A 57 -16.12 -8.36 -1.77
C VAL A 57 -14.99 -9.30 -2.15
N LEU A 58 -14.98 -10.55 -1.64
CA LEU A 58 -13.88 -11.49 -1.86
C LEU A 58 -13.53 -11.67 -3.35
N PRO A 59 -14.47 -11.89 -4.28
CA PRO A 59 -14.13 -12.05 -5.69
C PRO A 59 -13.40 -10.83 -6.25
N TRP A 60 -13.86 -9.62 -5.95
CA TRP A 60 -13.25 -8.37 -6.39
C TRP A 60 -11.86 -8.18 -5.79
N LEU A 61 -11.74 -8.45 -4.49
CA LEU A 61 -10.48 -8.40 -3.77
C LEU A 61 -9.46 -9.36 -4.40
N THR A 62 -9.80 -10.63 -4.59
CA THR A 62 -8.84 -11.65 -5.03
C THR A 62 -8.54 -11.62 -6.52
N ILE A 63 -9.52 -11.26 -7.36
CA ILE A 63 -9.37 -11.30 -8.83
C ILE A 63 -8.76 -10.01 -9.36
N ILE A 64 -9.07 -8.85 -8.75
CA ILE A 64 -8.68 -7.55 -9.28
C ILE A 64 -7.73 -6.83 -8.33
N THR A 65 -8.17 -6.57 -7.10
CA THR A 65 -7.48 -5.61 -6.24
C THR A 65 -6.15 -6.15 -5.70
N LEU A 66 -6.11 -7.43 -5.34
CA LEU A 66 -4.92 -8.09 -4.80
C LEU A 66 -3.86 -8.31 -5.89
N PRO A 67 -4.18 -8.77 -7.12
CA PRO A 67 -3.20 -8.83 -8.20
C PRO A 67 -2.66 -7.46 -8.60
N VAL A 68 -3.53 -6.47 -8.83
CA VAL A 68 -3.10 -5.12 -9.25
C VAL A 68 -2.34 -4.42 -8.14
N GLY A 69 -2.89 -4.41 -6.93
CA GLY A 69 -2.24 -3.81 -5.76
C GLY A 69 -0.94 -4.52 -5.38
N GLY A 70 -0.89 -5.84 -5.50
CA GLY A 70 0.31 -6.64 -5.24
C GLY A 70 1.45 -6.31 -6.20
N ILE A 71 1.15 -6.14 -7.49
CA ILE A 71 2.13 -5.69 -8.49
C ILE A 71 2.65 -4.28 -8.15
N ILE A 72 1.75 -3.35 -7.82
CA ILE A 72 2.13 -1.98 -7.45
C ILE A 72 3.03 -1.99 -6.20
N LEU A 73 2.65 -2.76 -5.18
CA LEU A 73 3.42 -2.90 -3.94
C LEU A 73 4.81 -3.49 -4.21
N LEU A 74 4.89 -4.54 -5.04
CA LEU A 74 6.15 -5.18 -5.40
C LEU A 74 7.08 -4.21 -6.12
N ILE A 75 6.58 -3.50 -7.14
CA ILE A 75 7.35 -2.47 -7.86
C ILE A 75 7.84 -1.40 -6.89
N TYR A 76 6.96 -0.92 -6.00
CA TYR A 76 7.30 0.09 -5.01
C TYR A 76 8.43 -0.36 -4.08
N VAL A 77 8.34 -1.58 -3.53
CA VAL A 77 9.37 -2.15 -2.65
C VAL A 77 10.71 -2.27 -3.38
N VAL A 78 10.72 -2.75 -4.62
CA VAL A 78 11.94 -2.86 -5.44
C VAL A 78 12.59 -1.48 -5.62
N ILE A 79 11.81 -0.44 -5.96
CA ILE A 79 12.34 0.92 -6.13
C ILE A 79 12.95 1.44 -4.82
N ILE A 80 12.26 1.26 -3.71
CA ILE A 80 12.75 1.70 -2.39
C ILE A 80 14.03 0.98 -2.00
N LEU A 81 14.14 -0.33 -2.23
CA LEU A 81 15.35 -1.10 -1.97
C LEU A 81 16.53 -0.58 -2.81
N LEU A 82 16.34 -0.39 -4.12
CA LEU A 82 17.38 0.14 -5.01
C LEU A 82 17.83 1.53 -4.61
N ASP A 83 16.90 2.42 -4.24
CA ASP A 83 17.22 3.76 -3.78
C ASP A 83 17.95 3.75 -2.43
N THR A 84 17.59 2.83 -1.52
CA THR A 84 18.22 2.69 -0.21
C THR A 84 19.66 2.19 -0.32
N VAL A 85 19.89 1.15 -1.15
CA VAL A 85 21.24 0.63 -1.43
C VAL A 85 22.14 1.74 -1.99
N LYS A 86 21.65 2.49 -2.98
CA LYS A 86 22.40 3.64 -3.56
C LYS A 86 22.72 4.72 -2.54
N LEU A 87 21.79 5.01 -1.62
CA LEU A 87 22.00 6.01 -0.56
C LEU A 87 23.08 5.57 0.43
N MET A 88 23.12 4.28 0.78
CA MET A 88 24.14 3.72 1.67
C MET A 88 25.52 3.74 1.01
N THR A 89 25.64 3.28 -0.24
CA THR A 89 26.92 3.30 -0.98
C THR A 89 27.48 4.72 -1.11
N LYS A 90 26.62 5.71 -1.39
CA LYS A 90 27.05 7.11 -1.46
C LYS A 90 27.58 7.63 -0.13
N THR A 91 26.96 7.25 0.98
CA THR A 91 27.38 7.66 2.33
C THR A 91 28.76 7.11 2.67
N THR A 92 29.04 5.85 2.32
CA THR A 92 30.35 5.21 2.53
C THR A 92 31.46 5.87 1.71
N ALA A 93 31.19 6.21 0.45
CA ALA A 93 32.18 6.87 -0.41
C ALA A 93 32.58 8.26 0.09
N THR A 94 31.65 9.03 0.65
CA THR A 94 31.95 10.36 1.22
C THR A 94 32.83 10.24 2.46
N HIS A 95 32.56 9.28 3.35
CA HIS A 95 33.38 9.07 4.55
C HIS A 95 34.83 8.66 4.26
N GLN A 96 35.11 8.15 3.05
CA GLN A 96 36.46 7.70 2.66
C GLN A 96 37.30 8.81 2.01
N GLN A 97 36.72 9.98 1.71
CA GLN A 97 37.43 11.16 1.21
C GLN A 97 37.80 12.16 2.32
N ASP A 98 37.29 11.95 3.54
CA ASP A 98 37.53 12.81 4.71
C ASP A 98 38.72 12.30 5.59
N TYR A 99 39.44 11.27 5.14
CA TYR A 99 40.68 10.74 5.72
C TYR A 99 41.84 10.90 4.74
#